data_AF-A0A7V4G105-F1
#
_entry.id   AF-A0A7V4G105-F1
#
_cell.length_a   1.000
_cell.length_b   1.000
_cell.length_c   1.000
_cell.angle_alpha   90.00
_cell.angle_beta   90.00
_cell.angle_gamma   90.00
#
_symmetry.space_group_name_H-M   'P 1'
#
loop_
_entity.id
_entity.type
_entity.pdbx_description
1 polymer ?
#
loop_
_entity_poly.entity_id
_entity_poly.type
_entity_poly.pdbx_seq_one_letter_code
_entity_poly.pdbx_strand_id
1 'polypeptide(L)'
;MRVTLGSLTLNFLRNLNAGLERLSRLQEQLATGKRMHRPSSLDWVRRTLGKMRDRMPDLAIRSTFIVGYPGETASEFKALLSFVKEMEFDRVGVFTYSPEPGTRSARLRDTVAPELKEERRQLLMDVQQEISLRKNRALVGKNMRVLIEGAGGGVSVGRSYRDAPEVDGLVIINGHLPVGQMVDVRIIGAMPHDLSATVPEPRQKLVTIRRR
;
A
#
# COMPACT_ATOMS: atom_id res chain seq x y z
N MET A 1 -27.64 -46.67 -16.44
CA MET A 1 -26.97 -45.38 -16.12
C MET A 1 -25.49 -45.50 -16.52
N ARG A 2 -25.13 -45.12 -17.76
CA ARG A 2 -23.73 -45.18 -18.26
C ARG A 2 -23.05 -43.85 -17.96
N VAL A 3 -22.25 -43.79 -16.89
CA VAL A 3 -21.31 -42.67 -16.68
C VAL A 3 -20.12 -42.95 -17.60
N THR A 4 -20.00 -42.20 -18.69
CA THR A 4 -18.93 -42.35 -19.67
C THR A 4 -17.58 -41.95 -19.05
N LEU A 5 -16.61 -42.86 -19.05
CA LEU A 5 -15.22 -42.64 -18.59
C LEU A 5 -14.53 -41.41 -19.23
N GLY A 6 -15.08 -40.88 -20.32
CA GLY A 6 -14.59 -39.69 -21.01
C GLY A 6 -14.81 -38.37 -20.26
N SER A 7 -15.82 -38.26 -19.39
CA SER A 7 -16.08 -37.00 -18.66
C SER A 7 -15.10 -36.79 -17.49
N LEU A 8 -14.68 -37.88 -16.85
CA LEU A 8 -13.71 -37.87 -15.74
C LEU A 8 -12.30 -37.53 -16.23
N THR A 9 -11.88 -38.07 -17.38
CA THR A 9 -10.58 -37.77 -18.00
C THR A 9 -10.51 -36.35 -18.53
N LEU A 10 -11.60 -35.83 -19.12
CA LEU A 10 -11.64 -34.46 -19.63
C LEU A 10 -11.64 -33.41 -18.49
N ASN A 11 -12.33 -33.66 -17.39
CA ASN A 11 -12.29 -32.78 -16.21
C ASN A 11 -10.93 -32.82 -15.51
N PHE A 12 -10.28 -33.99 -15.45
CA PHE A 12 -8.93 -34.12 -14.90
C PHE A 12 -7.90 -33.36 -15.75
N LEU A 13 -7.95 -33.50 -17.09
CA LEU A 13 -7.08 -32.75 -18.01
C LEU A 13 -7.35 -31.25 -18.00
N ARG A 14 -8.61 -30.80 -17.88
CA ARG A 14 -8.95 -29.38 -17.71
C ARG A 14 -8.42 -28.82 -16.39
N ASN A 15 -8.54 -29.57 -15.29
CA ASN A 15 -8.01 -29.18 -13.98
C ASN A 15 -6.47 -29.16 -13.96
N LEU A 16 -5.83 -30.10 -14.66
CA LEU A 16 -4.37 -30.09 -14.84
C LEU A 16 -3.90 -28.92 -15.70
N ASN A 17 -4.59 -28.61 -16.81
CA ASN A 17 -4.29 -27.44 -17.62
C ASN A 17 -4.54 -26.13 -16.87
N ALA A 18 -5.63 -26.03 -16.10
CA ALA A 18 -5.88 -24.87 -15.24
C ALA A 18 -4.82 -24.74 -14.12
N GLY A 19 -4.35 -25.87 -13.58
CA GLY A 19 -3.26 -25.93 -12.62
C GLY A 19 -1.90 -25.53 -13.20
N LEU A 20 -1.57 -26.01 -14.40
CA LEU A 20 -0.36 -25.68 -15.14
C LEU A 20 -0.38 -24.22 -15.62
N GLU A 21 -1.53 -23.69 -16.05
CA GLU A 21 -1.71 -22.26 -16.33
C GLU A 21 -1.61 -21.40 -15.07
N ARG A 22 -2.12 -21.88 -13.91
CA ARG A 22 -1.91 -21.19 -12.63
C ARG A 22 -0.43 -21.18 -12.25
N LEU A 23 0.27 -22.29 -12.43
CA LEU A 23 1.70 -22.42 -12.12
C LEU A 23 2.57 -21.61 -13.08
N SER A 24 2.26 -21.57 -14.38
CA SER A 24 2.97 -20.75 -15.35
C SER A 24 2.73 -19.26 -15.10
N ARG A 25 1.50 -18.85 -14.79
CA ARG A 25 1.19 -17.47 -14.36
C ARG A 25 1.93 -17.13 -13.07
N LEU A 26 1.94 -18.00 -12.06
CA LEU A 26 2.71 -17.77 -10.83
C LEU A 26 4.22 -17.69 -11.10
N GLN A 27 4.77 -18.45 -12.05
CA GLN A 27 6.18 -18.36 -12.44
C GLN A 27 6.53 -17.05 -13.14
N GLU A 28 5.66 -16.55 -14.04
CA GLU A 28 5.83 -15.24 -14.69
C GLU A 28 5.67 -14.08 -13.70
N GLN A 29 4.72 -14.15 -12.77
CA GLN A 29 4.50 -13.11 -11.76
C GLN A 29 5.71 -12.91 -10.79
N LEU A 30 6.65 -13.86 -10.76
CA LEU A 30 7.74 -13.93 -9.78
C LEU A 30 9.13 -13.70 -10.38
N ALA A 31 9.24 -13.54 -11.70
CA ALA A 31 10.54 -13.62 -12.35
C ALA A 31 11.44 -12.39 -12.06
N THR A 32 10.89 -11.16 -11.95
CA THR A 32 11.65 -9.99 -11.46
C THR A 32 12.15 -10.18 -10.02
N GLY A 33 11.30 -10.64 -9.10
CA GLY A 33 11.68 -10.86 -7.70
C GLY A 33 12.78 -11.92 -7.55
N LYS A 34 12.73 -12.98 -8.36
CA LYS A 34 13.79 -13.98 -8.44
C LYS A 34 15.10 -13.42 -8.99
N ARG A 35 15.04 -12.58 -10.05
CA ARG A 35 16.24 -11.89 -10.58
C ARG A 35 16.86 -10.95 -9.53
N MET A 36 16.04 -10.35 -8.67
CA MET A 36 16.47 -9.55 -7.52
C MET A 36 16.95 -10.38 -6.30
N HIS A 37 17.01 -11.72 -6.39
CA HIS A 37 17.39 -12.61 -5.28
C HIS A 37 16.52 -12.46 -4.04
N ARG A 38 15.22 -12.17 -4.22
CA ARG A 38 14.26 -12.17 -3.11
C ARG A 38 13.75 -13.61 -2.90
N PRO A 39 14.09 -14.27 -1.77
CA PRO A 39 13.78 -15.70 -1.57
C PRO A 39 12.31 -15.94 -1.21
N SER A 40 11.60 -14.93 -0.69
CA SER A 40 10.22 -15.07 -0.26
C SER A 40 9.25 -15.17 -1.44
N SER A 41 8.37 -16.16 -1.44
CA SER A 41 7.27 -16.24 -2.41
C SER A 41 6.20 -15.18 -2.11
N LEU A 42 5.54 -14.66 -3.16
CA LEU A 42 4.43 -13.71 -2.98
C LEU A 42 3.31 -14.30 -2.12
N ASP A 43 3.07 -15.61 -2.19
CA ASP A 43 2.05 -16.25 -1.36
C ASP A 43 2.40 -16.24 0.13
N TRP A 44 3.69 -16.37 0.46
CA TRP A 44 4.13 -16.17 1.84
C TRP A 44 3.89 -14.71 2.27
N VAL A 45 4.23 -13.73 1.42
CA VAL A 45 3.98 -12.31 1.69
C VAL A 45 2.50 -12.05 1.91
N ARG A 46 1.62 -12.51 1.02
CA ARG A 46 0.15 -12.40 1.14
C ARG A 46 -0.35 -12.94 2.47
N ARG A 47 0.03 -14.17 2.83
CA ARG A 47 -0.38 -14.79 4.10
C ARG A 47 0.11 -14.01 5.31
N THR A 48 1.34 -13.51 5.27
CA THR A 48 1.90 -12.73 6.37
C THR A 48 1.16 -11.40 6.53
N LEU A 49 0.93 -10.66 5.46
CA LEU A 49 0.18 -9.40 5.49
C LEU A 49 -1.27 -9.61 5.96
N GLY A 50 -1.93 -10.68 5.51
CA GLY A 50 -3.25 -11.08 5.98
C GLY A 50 -3.30 -11.28 7.49
N LYS A 51 -2.41 -12.13 8.02
CA LYS A 51 -2.32 -12.39 9.47
C LYS A 51 -2.07 -11.12 10.30
N MET A 52 -1.22 -10.22 9.79
CA MET A 52 -0.92 -8.96 10.47
C MET A 52 -2.16 -8.06 10.56
N ARG A 53 -2.94 -7.95 9.47
CA ARG A 53 -4.18 -7.17 9.44
C ARG A 53 -5.27 -7.77 10.30
N ASP A 54 -5.40 -9.09 10.31
CA ASP A 54 -6.37 -9.79 11.16
C ASP A 54 -6.08 -9.51 12.64
N ARG A 55 -4.80 -9.44 13.02
CA ARG A 55 -4.39 -9.21 14.41
C ARG A 55 -4.41 -7.74 14.83
N MET A 56 -4.15 -6.83 13.89
CA MET A 56 -4.07 -5.39 14.08
C MET A 56 -4.82 -4.67 12.94
N PRO A 57 -6.15 -4.49 13.06
CA PRO A 57 -6.98 -3.93 11.98
C PRO A 57 -6.60 -2.51 11.56
N ASP A 58 -6.04 -1.72 12.50
CA ASP A 58 -5.57 -0.35 12.24
C ASP A 58 -4.09 -0.30 11.81
N LEU A 59 -3.46 -1.43 11.48
CA LEU A 59 -2.07 -1.47 11.04
C LEU A 59 -1.87 -0.72 9.72
N ALA A 60 -0.96 0.26 9.70
CA ALA A 60 -0.48 0.88 8.49
C ALA A 60 0.70 0.10 7.92
N ILE A 61 0.60 -0.32 6.65
CA ILE A 61 1.66 -1.08 5.98
C ILE A 61 2.28 -0.23 4.86
N ARG A 62 3.59 -0.04 4.95
CA ARG A 62 4.40 0.64 3.94
C ARG A 62 5.25 -0.35 3.15
N SER A 63 5.39 -0.11 1.85
CA SER A 63 6.32 -0.85 0.99
C SER A 63 7.01 0.07 -0.02
N THR A 64 8.05 -0.43 -0.67
CA THR A 64 8.67 0.21 -1.83
C THR A 64 8.79 -0.79 -2.97
N PHE A 65 8.68 -0.30 -4.21
CA PHE A 65 8.85 -1.10 -5.42
C PHE A 65 9.82 -0.42 -6.38
N ILE A 66 10.54 -1.25 -7.13
CA ILE A 66 11.38 -0.83 -8.24
C ILE A 66 10.71 -1.36 -9.52
N VAL A 67 10.49 -0.49 -10.50
CA VAL A 67 9.95 -0.83 -11.81
C VAL A 67 11.02 -0.67 -12.90
N GLY A 68 10.86 -1.42 -13.99
CA GLY A 68 11.80 -1.41 -15.09
C GLY A 68 13.13 -2.07 -14.76
N TYR A 69 13.13 -3.07 -13.86
CA TYR A 69 14.34 -3.85 -13.59
C TYR A 69 14.85 -4.54 -14.87
N PRO A 70 16.16 -4.81 -15.04
CA PRO A 70 16.68 -5.44 -16.24
C PRO A 70 15.92 -6.73 -16.61
N GLY A 71 15.40 -6.77 -17.83
CA GLY A 71 14.57 -7.86 -18.34
C GLY A 71 13.09 -7.85 -17.93
N GLU A 72 12.59 -6.79 -17.25
CA GLU A 72 11.19 -6.71 -16.81
C GLU A 72 10.20 -6.65 -17.99
N THR A 73 9.39 -7.68 -18.10
CA THR A 73 8.36 -7.86 -19.12
C THR A 73 7.05 -7.17 -18.75
N ALA A 74 6.17 -7.01 -19.74
CA ALA A 74 4.83 -6.45 -19.51
C ALA A 74 3.95 -7.34 -18.60
N SER A 75 4.10 -8.67 -18.67
CA SER A 75 3.36 -9.60 -17.80
C SER A 75 3.82 -9.51 -16.34
N GLU A 76 5.12 -9.39 -16.10
CA GLU A 76 5.68 -9.14 -14.76
C GLU A 76 5.22 -7.80 -14.18
N PHE A 77 5.19 -6.74 -14.98
CA PHE A 77 4.68 -5.45 -14.51
C PHE A 77 3.16 -5.51 -14.20
N LYS A 78 2.37 -6.19 -15.06
CA LYS A 78 0.94 -6.41 -14.80
C LYS A 78 0.69 -7.24 -13.53
N ALA A 79 1.57 -8.19 -13.24
CA ALA A 79 1.55 -8.95 -12.00
C ALA A 79 1.75 -8.05 -10.77
N LEU A 80 2.75 -7.15 -10.84
CA LEU A 80 3.02 -6.18 -9.79
C LEU A 80 1.82 -5.26 -9.56
N LEU A 81 1.23 -4.71 -10.62
CA LEU A 81 0.01 -3.90 -10.52
C LEU A 81 -1.12 -4.67 -9.83
N SER A 82 -1.34 -5.92 -10.22
CA SER A 82 -2.38 -6.77 -9.61
C SER A 82 -2.09 -7.04 -8.14
N PHE A 83 -0.83 -7.28 -7.79
CA PHE A 83 -0.40 -7.50 -6.41
C PHE A 83 -0.59 -6.26 -5.53
N VAL A 84 -0.27 -5.06 -6.02
CA VAL A 84 -0.49 -3.81 -5.26
C VAL A 84 -1.97 -3.56 -5.04
N LYS A 85 -2.81 -3.78 -6.07
CA LYS A 85 -4.28 -3.70 -5.95
C LYS A 85 -4.84 -4.69 -4.94
N GLU A 86 -4.35 -5.93 -4.95
CA GLU A 86 -4.76 -6.99 -4.03
C GLU A 86 -4.33 -6.69 -2.58
N MET A 87 -3.10 -6.20 -2.40
CA MET A 87 -2.52 -6.01 -1.07
C MET A 87 -2.91 -4.68 -0.43
N GLU A 88 -3.42 -3.68 -1.16
CA GLU A 88 -3.94 -2.43 -0.59
C GLU A 88 -3.05 -1.80 0.50
N PHE A 89 -1.78 -1.53 0.16
CA PHE A 89 -0.83 -0.89 1.06
C PHE A 89 -1.29 0.52 1.48
N ASP A 90 -0.94 0.94 2.69
CA ASP A 90 -1.24 2.30 3.17
C ASP A 90 -0.33 3.33 2.54
N ARG A 91 0.93 2.95 2.30
CA ARG A 91 1.96 3.80 1.69
C ARG A 91 2.85 2.99 0.76
N VAL A 92 3.11 3.52 -0.42
CA VAL A 92 4.05 2.92 -1.37
C VAL A 92 4.93 3.99 -1.98
N GLY A 93 6.24 3.73 -2.00
CA GLY A 93 7.19 4.44 -2.87
C GLY A 93 7.48 3.61 -4.12
N VAL A 94 7.52 4.26 -5.30
CA VAL A 94 7.88 3.60 -6.56
C VAL A 94 9.07 4.33 -7.18
N PHE A 95 10.11 3.55 -7.48
CA PHE A 95 11.36 4.03 -8.08
C PHE A 95 11.60 3.32 -9.40
N THR A 96 12.19 4.02 -10.37
CA THR A 96 12.68 3.38 -11.58
C THR A 96 14.02 2.70 -11.29
N TYR A 97 14.31 1.59 -11.97
CA TYR A 97 15.61 0.96 -11.86
C TYR A 97 16.71 1.87 -12.41
N SER A 98 17.70 2.15 -11.56
CA SER A 98 18.97 2.78 -11.90
C SER A 98 20.12 1.80 -11.62
N PRO A 99 21.05 1.56 -12.56
CA PRO A 99 22.19 0.69 -12.33
C PRO A 99 23.19 1.35 -11.39
N GLU A 100 23.39 0.74 -10.21
CA GLU A 100 24.42 1.18 -9.26
C GLU A 100 25.73 0.41 -9.46
N PRO A 101 26.89 1.09 -9.64
CA PRO A 101 28.18 0.45 -9.79
C PRO A 101 28.47 -0.57 -8.66
N GLY A 102 29.03 -1.72 -9.03
CA GLY A 102 29.36 -2.79 -8.08
C GLY A 102 28.19 -3.72 -7.71
N THR A 103 26.96 -3.42 -8.12
CA THR A 103 25.82 -4.34 -7.90
C THR A 103 25.77 -5.47 -8.92
N ARG A 104 25.13 -6.59 -8.55
CA ARG A 104 24.88 -7.71 -9.48
C ARG A 104 23.99 -7.28 -10.65
N SER A 105 23.00 -6.43 -10.37
CA SER A 105 22.06 -5.94 -11.38
C SER A 105 22.75 -5.04 -12.42
N ALA A 106 23.80 -4.31 -12.05
CA ALA A 106 24.58 -3.50 -13.00
C ALA A 106 25.28 -4.33 -14.09
N ARG A 107 25.46 -5.65 -13.87
CA ARG A 107 26.01 -6.57 -14.88
C ARG A 107 24.95 -7.15 -15.81
N LEU A 108 23.66 -6.93 -15.52
CA LEU A 108 22.57 -7.39 -16.35
C LEU A 108 22.38 -6.42 -17.52
N ARG A 109 22.02 -6.96 -18.69
CA ARG A 109 21.60 -6.14 -19.81
C ARG A 109 20.25 -5.48 -19.48
N ASP A 110 20.26 -4.16 -19.35
CA ASP A 110 19.02 -3.40 -19.21
C ASP A 110 18.33 -3.32 -20.58
N THR A 111 17.15 -3.92 -20.66
CA THR A 111 16.33 -3.98 -21.88
C THR A 111 15.10 -3.09 -21.80
N VAL A 112 14.91 -2.36 -20.70
CA VAL A 112 13.73 -1.53 -20.48
C VAL A 112 14.09 -0.08 -20.76
N ALA A 113 13.46 0.51 -21.76
CA ALA A 113 13.69 1.91 -22.13
C ALA A 113 13.32 2.86 -20.95
N PRO A 114 14.09 3.94 -20.70
CA PRO A 114 13.82 4.87 -19.60
C PRO A 114 12.38 5.39 -19.59
N GLU A 115 11.82 5.70 -20.76
CA GLU A 115 10.46 6.20 -20.91
C GLU A 115 9.42 5.18 -20.43
N LEU A 116 9.65 3.89 -20.74
CA LEU A 116 8.79 2.80 -20.28
C LEU A 116 8.91 2.58 -18.77
N LYS A 117 10.09 2.82 -18.17
CA LYS A 117 10.24 2.75 -16.71
C LYS A 117 9.40 3.82 -16.03
N GLU A 118 9.43 5.04 -16.56
CA GLU A 118 8.68 6.16 -16.02
C GLU A 118 7.17 5.99 -16.22
N GLU A 119 6.74 5.51 -17.39
CA GLU A 119 5.34 5.15 -17.63
C GLU A 119 4.84 4.13 -16.60
N ARG A 120 5.61 3.06 -16.37
CA ARG A 120 5.30 2.04 -15.36
C ARG A 120 5.27 2.61 -13.94
N ARG A 121 6.20 3.51 -13.62
CA ARG A 121 6.24 4.20 -12.32
C ARG A 121 4.96 5.00 -12.12
N GLN A 122 4.58 5.82 -13.10
CA GLN A 122 3.38 6.64 -13.04
C GLN A 122 2.12 5.79 -12.90
N LEU A 123 1.96 4.75 -13.73
CA LEU A 123 0.82 3.84 -13.66
C LEU A 123 0.68 3.17 -12.27
N LEU A 124 1.79 2.75 -11.67
CA LEU A 124 1.76 2.14 -10.35
C LEU A 124 1.46 3.16 -9.24
N MET A 125 1.98 4.39 -9.38
CA MET A 125 1.69 5.49 -8.48
C MET A 125 0.22 5.92 -8.54
N ASP A 126 -0.40 5.95 -9.73
CA ASP A 126 -1.82 6.29 -9.89
C ASP A 126 -2.72 5.26 -9.20
N VAL A 127 -2.45 3.98 -9.42
CA VAL A 127 -3.13 2.88 -8.70
C VAL A 127 -2.96 3.01 -7.20
N GLN A 128 -1.76 3.32 -6.72
CA GLN A 128 -1.55 3.52 -5.29
C GLN A 128 -2.32 4.74 -4.77
N GLN A 129 -2.36 5.86 -5.50
CA GLN A 129 -3.06 7.07 -5.06
C GLN A 129 -4.54 6.80 -4.83
N GLU A 130 -5.20 6.03 -5.70
CA GLU A 130 -6.59 5.60 -5.51
C GLU A 130 -6.77 4.78 -4.23
N ILE A 131 -5.86 3.85 -3.97
CA ILE A 131 -5.88 3.02 -2.75
C ILE A 131 -5.68 3.90 -1.51
N SER A 132 -4.63 4.74 -1.50
CA SER A 132 -4.31 5.61 -0.37
C SER A 132 -5.48 6.55 -0.05
N LEU A 133 -6.10 7.15 -1.08
CA LEU A 133 -7.27 8.01 -0.90
C LEU A 133 -8.45 7.26 -0.27
N ARG A 134 -8.76 6.04 -0.74
CA ARG A 134 -9.84 5.24 -0.15
C ARG A 134 -9.55 4.89 1.31
N LYS A 135 -8.31 4.49 1.63
CA LYS A 135 -7.91 4.16 3.00
C LYS A 135 -7.96 5.39 3.92
N ASN A 136 -7.51 6.55 3.43
CA ASN A 136 -7.57 7.80 4.17
C ASN A 136 -9.02 8.27 4.37
N ARG A 137 -9.90 8.12 3.37
CA ARG A 137 -11.34 8.43 3.51
C ARG A 137 -12.01 7.59 4.60
N ALA A 138 -11.59 6.34 4.78
CA ALA A 138 -12.09 5.49 5.87
C ALA A 138 -11.65 5.95 7.28
N LEU A 139 -10.76 6.93 7.38
CA LEU A 139 -10.36 7.56 8.64
C LEU A 139 -11.22 8.79 8.98
N VAL A 140 -11.94 9.36 8.02
CA VAL A 140 -12.80 10.53 8.26
C VAL A 140 -13.84 10.19 9.33
N GLY A 141 -13.94 11.05 10.33
CA GLY A 141 -14.80 10.85 11.50
C GLY A 141 -14.19 10.01 12.62
N LYS A 142 -12.98 9.48 12.47
CA LYS A 142 -12.24 8.82 13.55
C LYS A 142 -11.43 9.83 14.35
N ASN A 143 -11.19 9.50 15.62
CA ASN A 143 -10.23 10.21 16.45
C ASN A 143 -8.84 9.59 16.24
N MET A 144 -7.82 10.42 16.18
CA MET A 144 -6.44 10.01 15.93
C MET A 144 -5.50 10.85 16.78
N ARG A 145 -4.49 10.21 17.35
CA ARG A 145 -3.43 10.90 18.07
C ARG A 145 -2.33 11.32 17.10
N VAL A 146 -1.96 12.59 17.17
CA VAL A 146 -1.02 13.21 16.23
C VAL A 146 0.08 13.92 17.01
N LEU A 147 1.33 13.70 16.61
CA LEU A 147 2.48 14.48 17.07
C LEU A 147 2.52 15.79 16.30
N ILE A 148 2.39 16.92 16.99
CA ILE A 148 2.46 18.24 16.36
C ILE A 148 3.92 18.61 16.10
N GLU A 149 4.25 18.95 14.87
CA GLU A 149 5.63 19.21 14.43
C GLU A 149 5.84 20.63 13.92
N GLY A 150 4.77 21.32 13.55
CA GLY A 150 4.83 22.72 13.14
C GLY A 150 3.51 23.43 13.32
N ALA A 151 3.55 24.75 13.49
CA ALA A 151 2.37 25.59 13.54
C ALA A 151 2.67 26.98 12.95
N GLY A 152 1.73 27.52 12.18
CA GLY A 152 1.87 28.80 11.49
C GLY A 152 0.65 29.12 10.63
N GLY A 153 0.39 30.40 10.38
CA GLY A 153 -0.70 30.81 9.47
C GLY A 153 -2.10 30.34 9.87
N GLY A 154 -2.36 30.12 11.18
CA GLY A 154 -3.65 29.64 11.68
C GLY A 154 -3.86 28.13 11.57
N VAL A 155 -2.86 27.36 11.15
CA VAL A 155 -2.90 25.90 11.09
C VAL A 155 -1.72 25.28 11.83
N SER A 156 -1.88 24.03 12.21
CA SER A 156 -0.82 23.17 12.73
C SER A 156 -0.65 21.96 11.82
N VAL A 157 0.56 21.44 11.75
CA VAL A 157 0.87 20.23 11.01
C VAL A 157 1.52 19.22 11.95
N GLY A 158 1.24 17.95 11.71
CA GLY A 158 1.79 16.87 12.49
C GLY A 158 1.72 15.55 11.77
N ARG A 159 2.12 14.49 12.46
CA ARG A 159 2.13 13.13 11.93
C ARG A 159 1.39 12.17 12.85
N SER A 160 0.69 11.22 12.25
CA SER A 160 0.09 10.12 12.98
C SER A 160 1.08 8.95 13.10
N TYR A 161 0.68 7.90 13.82
CA TYR A 161 1.44 6.64 13.85
C TYR A 161 1.63 5.99 12.46
N ARG A 162 0.86 6.43 11.46
CA ARG A 162 0.89 5.91 10.09
C ARG A 162 1.99 6.55 9.23
N ASP A 163 2.60 7.63 9.71
CA ASP A 163 3.41 8.54 8.90
C ASP A 163 4.87 8.54 9.35
N ALA A 164 5.78 8.12 8.47
CA ALA A 164 7.21 8.34 8.68
C ALA A 164 7.57 9.84 8.54
N PRO A 165 8.53 10.35 9.32
CA PRO A 165 8.99 11.74 9.16
C PRO A 165 9.53 11.97 7.75
N GLU A 166 9.28 13.16 7.20
CA GLU A 166 9.79 13.69 5.90
C GLU A 166 9.36 12.96 4.63
N VAL A 167 8.92 11.71 4.75
CA VAL A 167 8.68 10.81 3.61
C VAL A 167 7.19 10.61 3.34
N ASP A 168 6.37 10.75 4.37
CA ASP A 168 4.94 10.46 4.35
C ASP A 168 4.10 11.75 4.48
N GLY A 169 2.78 11.61 4.32
CA GLY A 169 1.85 12.73 4.40
C GLY A 169 1.70 13.31 5.81
N LEU A 170 1.08 14.49 5.86
CA LEU A 170 0.85 15.24 7.10
C LEU A 170 -0.62 15.16 7.52
N VAL A 171 -0.85 15.39 8.81
CA VAL A 171 -2.16 15.75 9.35
C VAL A 171 -2.20 17.25 9.54
N ILE A 172 -3.02 17.92 8.73
CA ILE A 172 -3.22 19.36 8.73
C ILE A 172 -4.38 19.66 9.68
N ILE A 173 -4.13 20.45 10.72
CA ILE A 173 -5.07 20.68 11.82
C ILE A 173 -5.39 22.16 11.90
N ASN A 174 -6.67 22.51 11.97
CA ASN A 174 -7.10 23.89 12.15
C ASN A 174 -6.72 24.40 13.55
N GLY A 175 -6.15 25.61 13.62
CA GLY A 175 -5.75 26.26 14.85
C GLY A 175 -4.26 26.10 15.17
N HIS A 176 -3.84 26.73 16.28
CA HIS A 176 -2.47 26.72 16.74
C HIS A 176 -2.30 25.76 17.91
N LEU A 177 -1.58 24.66 17.68
CA LEU A 177 -1.34 23.60 18.65
C LEU A 177 0.13 23.59 19.11
N PRO A 178 0.39 23.14 20.34
CA PRO A 178 1.75 23.15 20.88
C PRO A 178 2.63 22.12 20.15
N VAL A 179 3.68 22.60 19.49
CA VAL A 179 4.70 21.76 18.84
C VAL A 179 5.40 20.85 19.85
N GLY A 180 5.67 19.62 19.45
CA GLY A 180 6.28 18.59 20.29
C GLY A 180 5.30 17.81 21.17
N GLN A 181 3.99 18.13 21.12
CA GLN A 181 2.98 17.43 21.92
C GLN A 181 2.16 16.44 21.08
N MET A 182 1.69 15.39 21.76
CA MET A 182 0.70 14.46 21.22
C MET A 182 -0.70 15.01 21.50
N VAL A 183 -1.47 15.26 20.43
CA VAL A 183 -2.83 15.82 20.52
C VAL A 183 -3.82 14.85 19.88
N ASP A 184 -4.94 14.60 20.55
CA ASP A 184 -6.05 13.84 19.99
C ASP A 184 -6.88 14.77 19.09
N VAL A 185 -6.95 14.44 17.80
CA VAL A 185 -7.71 15.19 16.78
C VAL A 185 -8.80 14.33 16.16
N ARG A 186 -9.83 14.96 15.60
CA ARG A 186 -10.84 14.30 14.79
C ARG A 186 -10.56 14.55 13.31
N ILE A 187 -10.40 13.48 12.54
CA ILE A 187 -10.19 13.59 11.09
C ILE A 187 -11.50 14.06 10.43
N ILE A 188 -11.43 15.11 9.61
CA ILE A 188 -12.58 15.71 8.93
C ILE A 188 -12.47 15.65 7.41
N GLY A 189 -11.29 15.38 6.87
CA GLY A 189 -11.07 15.25 5.43
C GLY A 189 -9.85 14.40 5.11
N ALA A 190 -9.78 13.96 3.86
CA ALA A 190 -8.77 13.05 3.37
C ALA A 190 -8.37 13.40 1.93
N MET A 191 -7.06 13.44 1.70
CA MET A 191 -6.39 13.52 0.39
C MET A 191 -5.62 12.21 0.16
N PRO A 192 -5.04 11.97 -1.03
CA PRO A 192 -4.28 10.75 -1.29
C PRO A 192 -3.12 10.52 -0.31
N HIS A 193 -2.46 11.59 0.12
CA HIS A 193 -1.31 11.50 1.03
C HIS A 193 -1.62 12.07 2.42
N ASP A 194 -2.36 13.19 2.47
CA ASP A 194 -2.59 13.96 3.70
C ASP A 194 -3.99 13.78 4.28
N LEU A 195 -4.13 14.14 5.56
CA LEU A 195 -5.40 14.22 6.27
C LEU A 195 -5.65 15.66 6.74
N SER A 196 -6.92 16.06 6.81
CA SER A 196 -7.30 17.28 7.53
C SER A 196 -8.08 16.93 8.80
N ALA A 197 -7.86 17.69 9.86
CA ALA A 197 -8.40 17.40 11.17
C ALA A 197 -8.75 18.67 11.96
N THR A 198 -9.54 18.49 13.02
CA THR A 198 -9.87 19.52 14.01
C THR A 198 -9.70 18.96 15.41
N VAL A 199 -9.44 19.83 16.39
CA VAL A 199 -9.51 19.44 17.80
C VAL A 199 -10.99 19.18 18.15
N PRO A 200 -11.33 18.05 18.80
CA PRO A 200 -12.69 17.80 19.27
C PRO A 200 -13.10 18.85 20.30
N GLU A 201 -14.34 19.34 20.23
CA GLU A 201 -14.85 20.18 21.31
C GLU A 201 -14.91 19.40 22.64
N PRO A 202 -14.64 20.06 23.79
CA PRO A 202 -14.82 19.43 25.08
C PRO A 202 -16.26 18.93 25.22
N ARG A 203 -16.44 17.63 25.51
CA ARG A 203 -17.78 17.12 25.84
C ARG A 203 -18.30 17.90 27.05
N GLN A 204 -19.32 18.74 26.84
CA GLN A 204 -20.03 19.36 27.95
C GLN A 204 -20.58 18.24 28.84
N LYS A 205 -20.12 18.19 30.10
CA LYS A 205 -20.68 17.26 31.08
C LYS A 205 -22.18 17.59 31.19
N LEU A 206 -23.04 16.64 30.84
CA LEU A 206 -24.47 16.69 31.16
C LEU A 206 -24.59 16.81 32.68
N VAL A 207 -24.78 18.03 33.18
CA VAL A 207 -25.13 18.27 34.57
C VAL A 207 -26.55 17.76 34.73
N THR A 208 -26.71 16.53 35.22
CA THR A 208 -28.01 16.03 35.67
C THR A 208 -28.41 16.85 36.89
N ILE A 209 -29.22 17.89 36.67
CA ILE A 209 -29.87 18.62 37.75
C ILE A 209 -30.87 17.66 38.39
N ARG A 210 -30.49 16.99 39.48
CA ARG A 210 -31.45 16.33 40.37
C ARG A 210 -32.26 17.44 41.03
N ARG A 211 -33.50 17.66 40.56
CA ARG A 211 -34.49 18.44 41.30
C ARG A 211 -34.80 17.68 42.61
N ARG A 212 -34.82 18.44 43.70
CA ARG A 212 -35.01 17.99 45.09
C ARG A 212 -36.31 17.21 45.27
#